data_AF-F9X011-F1
#
_entry.id   AF-F9X011-F1
#
_cell.length_a   1.000
_cell.length_b   1.000
_cell.length_c   1.000
_cell.angle_alpha   90.00
_cell.angle_beta   90.00
_cell.angle_gamma   90.00
#
_symmetry.space_group_name_H-M   'P 1'
#
loop_
_entity.id
_entity.type
_entity.pdbx_description
1 polymer ?
#
loop_
_entity_poly.entity_id
_entity_poly.type
_entity_poly.pdbx_seq_one_letter_code
_entity_poly.pdbx_strand_id
1 'polypeptide(L)'
;ILVRRGYQEESLLVIRGLGVQTSSAGSTYIPGTSSTRFIPTSAIQDVFIHEAFKGFEVRFYLSIVVEGEGMVVVVFPTILPRREILEKVWRGTRACLYEPKSD
;
A
#
# COMPACT_ATOMS: atom_id res chain seq x y z
N ILE A 1 -0.41 -27.48 -14.51
CA ILE A 1 -1.58 -26.60 -14.78
C ILE A 1 -1.39 -25.35 -13.93
N LEU A 2 -1.11 -24.19 -14.53
CA LEU A 2 -1.08 -22.92 -13.81
C LEU A 2 -2.52 -22.42 -13.70
N VAL A 3 -3.09 -22.51 -12.49
CA VAL A 3 -4.41 -21.92 -12.24
C VAL A 3 -4.23 -20.40 -12.28
N ARG A 4 -5.00 -19.72 -13.13
CA ARG A 4 -5.01 -18.25 -13.22
C ARG A 4 -6.12 -17.71 -12.32
N ARG A 5 -5.81 -16.64 -11.58
CA ARG A 5 -6.77 -15.91 -10.74
C ARG A 5 -7.67 -15.02 -11.60
N GLY A 6 -7.18 -14.59 -12.76
CA GLY A 6 -7.92 -13.74 -13.71
C GLY A 6 -8.02 -12.27 -13.29
N TYR A 7 -7.63 -11.93 -12.06
CA TYR A 7 -7.56 -10.57 -11.53
C TYR A 7 -6.31 -10.40 -10.66
N GLN A 8 -5.89 -9.15 -10.48
CA GLN A 8 -4.87 -8.76 -9.51
C GLN A 8 -5.57 -8.19 -8.29
N GLU A 9 -5.03 -8.44 -7.11
CA GLU A 9 -5.54 -7.91 -5.85
C GLU A 9 -4.39 -7.30 -5.07
N GLU A 10 -4.56 -6.06 -4.65
CA GLU A 10 -3.64 -5.38 -3.73
C GLU A 10 -4.49 -4.68 -2.67
N SER A 11 -4.08 -4.78 -1.42
CA SER A 11 -4.85 -4.26 -0.29
C SER A 11 -3.95 -3.64 0.78
N LEU A 12 -4.53 -2.66 1.47
CA LEU A 12 -3.95 -1.97 2.60
C LEU A 12 -4.88 -2.15 3.80
N LEU A 13 -4.39 -2.82 4.84
CA LEU A 13 -5.07 -2.93 6.12
C LEU A 13 -4.36 -2.05 7.13
N VAL A 14 -5.11 -1.17 7.80
CA VAL A 14 -4.59 -0.30 8.85
C VAL A 14 -5.20 -0.74 10.18
N ILE A 15 -4.34 -1.11 11.13
CA ILE A 15 -4.73 -1.56 12.45
C ILE A 15 -4.29 -0.48 13.44
N ARG A 16 -5.26 0.31 13.93
CA ARG A 16 -5.02 1.44 14.83
C ARG A 16 -4.20 0.98 16.05
N GLY A 17 -3.10 1.68 16.32
CA GLY A 17 -2.19 1.38 17.44
C GLY A 17 -1.24 0.19 17.21
N LEU A 18 -1.39 -0.57 16.12
CA LEU A 18 -0.52 -1.70 15.81
C LEU A 18 0.35 -1.45 14.58
N GLY A 19 -0.25 -1.06 13.45
CA GLY A 19 0.50 -0.78 12.24
C GLY A 19 -0.31 -0.95 10.98
N VAL A 20 0.41 -1.15 9.88
CA VAL A 20 -0.13 -1.26 8.54
C VAL A 20 0.31 -2.57 7.91
N GLN A 21 -0.60 -3.28 7.27
CA GLN A 21 -0.31 -4.47 6.48
C GLN A 21 -0.60 -4.19 5.00
N THR A 22 0.40 -4.37 4.15
CA THR A 22 0.26 -4.36 2.69
C THR A 22 0.20 -5.79 2.19
N SER A 23 -0.75 -6.10 1.32
CA SER A 23 -0.85 -7.39 0.64
C SER A 23 -0.94 -7.16 -0.87
N SER A 24 -0.22 -7.97 -1.63
CA SER A 24 -0.30 -7.99 -3.10
C SER A 24 -0.36 -9.44 -3.57
N ALA A 25 -1.28 -9.73 -4.48
CA ALA A 25 -1.47 -11.04 -5.08
C ALA A 25 -1.61 -10.90 -6.60
N GLY A 26 -0.65 -11.48 -7.32
CA GLY A 26 -0.62 -11.45 -8.77
C GLY A 26 -1.74 -12.24 -9.47
N SER A 27 -1.84 -12.06 -10.79
CA SER A 27 -2.88 -12.65 -11.65
C SER A 27 -2.84 -14.19 -11.78
N THR A 28 -1.78 -14.82 -11.26
CA THR A 28 -1.58 -16.28 -11.30
C THR A 28 -1.31 -16.80 -9.90
N TYR A 29 -1.86 -17.97 -9.56
CA TYR A 29 -1.61 -18.66 -8.28
C TYR A 29 -0.24 -19.36 -8.28
N ILE A 30 0.82 -18.61 -8.60
CA ILE A 30 2.19 -19.11 -8.50
C ILE A 30 2.65 -18.84 -7.06
N PRO A 31 3.09 -19.86 -6.30
CA PRO A 31 3.69 -19.64 -5.00
C PRO A 31 4.83 -18.62 -5.09
N GLY A 32 4.75 -17.53 -4.32
CA GLY A 32 5.74 -16.43 -4.32
C GLY A 32 5.36 -15.18 -5.13
N THR A 33 4.26 -15.18 -5.91
CA THR A 33 3.73 -13.95 -6.53
C THR A 33 2.78 -13.18 -5.62
N SER A 34 2.48 -13.74 -4.44
CA SER A 34 1.77 -13.08 -3.37
C SER A 34 2.75 -12.66 -2.28
N SER A 35 2.67 -11.41 -1.82
CA SER A 35 3.48 -10.90 -0.73
C SER A 35 2.60 -10.18 0.27
N THR A 36 2.84 -10.44 1.55
CA THR A 36 2.22 -9.72 2.67
C THR A 36 3.32 -9.17 3.55
N ARG A 37 3.23 -7.90 3.91
CA ARG A 37 4.20 -7.23 4.77
C ARG A 37 3.46 -6.43 5.84
N PHE A 38 3.87 -6.60 7.09
CA PHE A 38 3.41 -5.79 8.20
C PHE A 38 4.49 -4.77 8.59
N ILE A 39 4.06 -3.54 8.84
CA ILE A 39 4.90 -2.41 9.24
C ILE A 39 4.32 -1.87 10.56
N PRO A 40 5.05 -1.98 11.68
CA PRO A 40 4.55 -1.51 12.96
C PRO A 40 4.42 0.01 12.97
N THR A 41 3.42 0.54 13.68
CA THR A 41 3.17 1.99 13.76
C THR A 41 4.41 2.78 14.20
N SER A 42 5.21 2.23 15.11
CA SER A 42 6.43 2.88 15.61
C SER A 42 7.51 3.08 14.55
N ALA A 43 7.49 2.30 13.47
CA ALA A 43 8.44 2.43 12.37
C ALA A 43 7.90 3.28 11.21
N ILE A 44 6.62 3.65 11.22
CA ILE A 44 6.02 4.47 10.16
C ILE A 44 6.35 5.93 10.44
N GLN A 45 7.12 6.54 9.55
CA GLN A 45 7.39 7.98 9.63
C GLN A 45 6.21 8.78 9.08
N ASP A 46 5.82 8.48 7.84
CA ASP A 46 4.63 9.08 7.23
C ASP A 46 4.16 8.26 6.01
N VAL A 47 2.95 8.56 5.55
CA VAL A 47 2.33 8.01 4.34
C VAL A 47 2.10 9.15 3.34
N PHE A 48 2.60 8.98 2.12
CA PHE A 48 2.56 9.98 1.05
C PHE A 48 1.90 9.45 -0.21
N ILE A 49 1.32 10.38 -0.98
CA ILE A 49 1.00 10.15 -2.38
C ILE A 49 2.12 10.81 -3.19
N HIS A 50 2.88 10.00 -3.91
CA HIS A 50 3.94 10.46 -4.80
C HIS A 50 3.52 10.34 -6.26
N GLU A 51 4.17 11.10 -7.12
CA GLU A 51 4.09 10.96 -8.57
C GLU A 51 5.38 10.36 -9.13
N ALA A 52 5.24 9.54 -10.16
CA ALA A 52 6.37 8.99 -10.91
C ALA A 52 6.00 8.78 -12.37
N PHE A 53 7.02 8.72 -13.23
CA PHE A 53 6.84 8.39 -14.64
C PHE A 53 6.81 6.87 -14.83
N LYS A 54 5.76 6.38 -15.49
CA LYS A 54 5.69 5.00 -16.01
C LYS A 54 5.69 5.07 -17.54
N GLY A 55 6.87 4.92 -18.13
CA GLY A 55 7.07 5.26 -19.54
C GLY A 55 6.90 6.76 -19.76
N PHE A 56 5.90 7.16 -20.55
CA PHE A 56 5.57 8.57 -20.82
C PHE A 56 4.34 9.08 -20.03
N GLU A 57 3.76 8.25 -19.17
CA GLU A 57 2.59 8.61 -18.35
C GLU A 57 3.02 8.99 -16.93
N VAL A 58 2.51 10.11 -16.41
CA VAL A 58 2.63 10.45 -14.98
C VAL A 58 1.61 9.64 -14.20
N ARG A 59 2.07 8.87 -13.22
CA ARG A 59 1.23 8.07 -12.34
C ARG A 59 1.44 8.43 -10.89
N PHE A 60 0.34 8.45 -10.14
CA PHE A 60 0.36 8.60 -8.70
C PHE A 60 0.46 7.22 -8.03
N TYR A 61 1.16 7.15 -6.91
CA TYR A 61 1.25 5.95 -6.08
C TYR A 61 1.26 6.33 -4.60
N LEU A 62 0.64 5.48 -3.78
CA LEU A 62 0.69 5.61 -2.32
C LEU A 62 1.94 4.90 -1.81
N SER A 63 2.72 5.57 -0.98
CA SER A 63 3.93 5.02 -0.38
C SER A 63 4.03 5.32 1.11
N ILE A 64 4.65 4.39 1.84
CA ILE A 64 4.92 4.50 3.28
C ILE A 64 6.43 4.66 3.45
N VAL A 65 6.83 5.70 4.17
CA VAL A 65 8.23 5.89 4.59
C VAL A 65 8.41 5.15 5.91
N VAL A 66 9.36 4.22 5.94
CA VAL A 66 9.64 3.38 7.11
C VAL A 66 11.02 3.72 7.65
N GLU A 67 11.11 3.94 8.95
CA GLU A 67 12.37 4.20 9.63
C GLU A 67 13.34 3.03 9.46
N GLY A 68 14.59 3.35 9.13
CA GLY A 68 15.65 2.36 8.93
C GLY A 68 15.64 1.68 7.55
N GLU A 69 14.66 1.98 6.69
CA GLU A 69 14.64 1.49 5.30
C GLU A 69 15.13 2.56 4.32
N GLY A 70 16.03 2.19 3.41
CA GLY A 70 16.55 3.10 2.38
C GLY A 70 15.58 3.34 1.21
N MET A 71 14.51 2.56 1.12
CA MET A 71 13.51 2.63 0.06
C MET A 71 12.12 2.77 0.65
N VAL A 72 11.26 3.53 -0.03
CA VAL A 72 9.85 3.64 0.37
C VAL A 72 9.08 2.38 0.00
N VAL A 73 8.09 2.02 0.81
CA VAL A 73 7.19 0.90 0.52
C VAL A 73 6.06 1.40 -0.36
N VAL A 74 5.94 0.88 -1.58
CA VAL A 74 4.80 1.18 -2.47
C VAL A 74 3.63 0.27 -2.11
N VAL A 75 2.47 0.85 -1.80
CA VAL A 75 1.31 0.11 -1.27
C VAL A 75 0.59 -0.69 -2.35
N PHE A 76 0.41 -0.11 -3.54
CA PHE A 76 -0.28 -0.73 -4.68
C PHE A 76 0.64 -0.77 -5.90
N PRO A 77 1.72 -1.58 -5.88
CA PRO A 77 2.78 -1.51 -6.88
C PRO A 77 2.32 -1.85 -8.30
N THR A 78 1.22 -2.58 -8.45
CA THR A 78 0.79 -3.10 -9.76
C THR A 78 -0.49 -2.44 -10.25
N ILE A 79 -1.51 -2.32 -9.39
CA ILE A 79 -2.82 -1.77 -9.74
C ILE A 79 -2.69 -0.27 -10.03
N LEU A 80 -1.79 0.44 -9.33
CA LEU A 80 -1.55 1.88 -9.44
C LEU A 80 -2.87 2.68 -9.57
N PRO A 81 -3.74 2.67 -8.54
CA PRO A 81 -5.03 3.34 -8.58
C PRO A 81 -4.92 4.83 -8.95
N ARG A 82 -5.99 5.38 -9.53
CA ARG A 82 -6.07 6.82 -9.83
C ARG A 82 -5.97 7.64 -8.54
N ARG A 83 -5.46 8.88 -8.66
CA ARG A 83 -5.25 9.82 -7.56
C ARG A 83 -6.45 9.95 -6.62
N GLU A 84 -7.65 10.06 -7.16
CA GLU A 84 -8.88 10.19 -6.35
C GLU A 84 -9.11 9.03 -5.39
N ILE A 85 -8.75 7.80 -5.79
CA ILE A 85 -8.83 6.61 -4.93
C ILE A 85 -7.71 6.65 -3.90
N LEU A 86 -6.49 7.00 -4.32
CA LEU A 86 -5.34 7.11 -3.43
C LEU A 86 -5.58 8.16 -2.33
N GLU A 87 -6.20 9.29 -2.65
CA GLU A 87 -6.55 10.33 -1.67
C GLU A 87 -7.54 9.84 -0.62
N LYS A 88 -8.56 9.06 -1.03
CA LYS A 88 -9.51 8.45 -0.08
C LYS A 88 -8.79 7.46 0.85
N VAL A 89 -7.96 6.59 0.30
CA VAL A 89 -7.19 5.60 1.07
C VAL A 89 -6.19 6.31 1.99
N TRP A 90 -5.50 7.34 1.52
CA TRP A 90 -4.55 8.13 2.29
C TRP A 90 -5.21 8.83 3.48
N ARG A 91 -6.35 9.50 3.26
CA ARG A 91 -7.12 10.13 4.36
C ARG A 91 -7.55 9.10 5.40
N GLY A 92 -8.11 7.97 4.96
CA GLY A 92 -8.51 6.89 5.87
C GLY A 92 -7.33 6.28 6.63
N THR A 93 -6.18 6.11 5.97
CA THR A 93 -4.96 5.60 6.59
C THR A 93 -4.45 6.54 7.67
N ARG A 94 -4.34 7.84 7.35
CA ARG A 94 -3.89 8.86 8.32
C ARG A 94 -4.85 9.00 9.49
N ALA A 95 -6.16 8.96 9.25
CA ALA A 95 -7.16 8.97 10.31
C ALA A 95 -6.99 7.77 11.25
N CYS A 96 -6.71 6.58 10.70
CA CYS A 96 -6.47 5.38 11.50
C CYS A 96 -5.12 5.37 12.24
N LEU A 97 -4.09 6.03 11.71
CA LEU A 97 -2.75 6.07 12.32
C LEU A 97 -2.59 7.18 13.36
N TYR A 98 -3.15 8.37 13.10
CA TYR A 98 -2.80 9.58 13.84
C TYR A 98 -3.96 10.21 14.62
N GLU A 99 -5.22 10.00 14.22
CA GLU A 99 -6.33 10.60 14.96
C GLU A 99 -6.60 9.81 16.26
N PRO A 100 -6.90 10.48 17.38
CA PRO A 100 -7.35 9.79 18.58
C PRO A 100 -8.68 9.06 18.33
N LYS A 101 -8.95 8.01 19.10
CA LYS A 101 -10.24 7.33 19.04
C LYS A 101 -11.30 8.31 19.56
N SER A 102 -12.29 8.64 18.75
CA SER A 102 -13.47 9.35 19.23
C SER A 102 -14.26 8.39 20.13
N ASP A 103 -14.28 8.67 21.43
CA ASP A 103 -15.12 7.97 22.40
C ASP A 103 -16.61 8.31 22.23
#